data_AF-A0A183EKE5-F1
#
_entry.id   AF-A0A183EKE5-F1
#
_cell.length_a   1.000
_cell.length_b   1.000
_cell.length_c   1.000
_cell.angle_alpha   90.00
_cell.angle_beta   90.00
_cell.angle_gamma   90.00
#
_symmetry.space_group_name_H-M   'P 1'
#
loop_
_entity.id
_entity.type
_entity.pdbx_description
1 polymer ?
#
loop_
_entity_poly.entity_id
_entity_poly.type
_entity_poly.pdbx_seq_one_letter_code
_entity_poly.pdbx_strand_id
1 'polypeptide(L)'
;MNLSDEEKDTLMLIQRVKIAEVIAKISHGLGDAAPAYFDRLMNPMLSLLQHTKDATERASVLSSLSELVKACRGRNVYKCLSEMLLAIKLSQRHDEDLEVRQASLRLLHAIVTSYSANVLEELPLGDILHLLKQLSEDKEETICDSAAEIRKLIAEQLESGFLELKDANLIDLGQDCGLMN
;
A
#
# COMPACT_ATOMS: atom_id res chain seq x y z
N MET A 1 40.88 -6.91 13.59
CA MET A 1 40.09 -8.16 13.75
C MET A 1 39.38 -8.40 12.43
N ASN A 2 39.54 -9.58 11.84
CA ASN A 2 38.71 -9.98 10.69
C ASN A 2 37.39 -10.48 11.27
N LEU A 3 36.28 -9.87 10.86
CA LEU A 3 34.93 -10.32 11.21
C LEU A 3 34.71 -11.74 10.68
N SER A 4 33.99 -12.55 11.44
CA SER A 4 33.47 -13.82 10.95
C SER A 4 32.49 -13.56 9.79
N ASP A 5 32.26 -14.55 8.94
CA ASP A 5 31.34 -14.37 7.80
C ASP A 5 29.89 -14.15 8.28
N GLU A 6 29.50 -14.75 9.40
CA GLU A 6 28.20 -14.53 10.04
C GLU A 6 28.04 -13.10 10.60
N GLU A 7 29.11 -12.55 11.18
CA GLU A 7 29.13 -11.15 11.64
C GLU A 7 29.05 -10.18 10.45
N LYS A 8 29.71 -10.49 9.33
CA LYS A 8 29.60 -9.68 8.10
C LYS A 8 28.19 -9.73 7.52
N ASP A 9 27.57 -10.90 7.45
CA ASP A 9 26.20 -11.05 6.93
C ASP A 9 25.19 -10.29 7.79
N THR A 10 25.32 -10.38 9.12
CA THR A 10 24.50 -9.62 10.06
C THR A 10 24.67 -8.11 9.87
N LEU A 11 25.91 -7.63 9.72
CA LEU A 11 26.18 -6.21 9.48
C LEU A 11 25.60 -5.74 8.14
N MET A 12 25.71 -6.55 7.08
CA MET A 12 25.15 -6.25 5.76
C MET A 12 23.62 -6.17 5.82
N LEU A 13 22.96 -7.06 6.56
CA LEU A 13 21.52 -7.01 6.80
C LEU A 13 21.12 -5.71 7.50
N ILE A 14 21.78 -5.38 8.61
CA ILE A 14 21.53 -4.14 9.38
C ILE A 14 21.69 -2.92 8.48
N GLN A 15 22.71 -2.89 7.63
CA GLN A 15 22.94 -1.78 6.69
C GLN A 15 21.79 -1.62 5.70
N ARG A 16 21.29 -2.71 5.12
CA ARG A 16 20.18 -2.64 4.14
C ARG A 16 18.87 -2.18 4.79
N VAL A 17 18.56 -2.67 5.98
CA VAL A 17 17.43 -2.20 6.79
C VAL A 17 17.56 -0.69 7.05
N LYS A 18 18.74 -0.23 7.46
CA LYS A 18 18.97 1.20 7.73
C LYS A 18 18.89 2.07 6.47
N ILE A 19 19.31 1.57 5.31
CA ILE A 19 19.13 2.27 4.04
C ILE A 19 17.65 2.41 3.73
N ALA A 20 16.85 1.35 3.90
CA ALA A 20 15.40 1.41 3.69
C ALA A 20 14.73 2.44 4.63
N GLU A 21 15.11 2.47 5.92
CA GLU A 21 14.62 3.49 6.87
C GLU A 21 15.00 4.91 6.45
N VAL A 22 16.23 5.12 5.97
CA VAL A 22 16.70 6.44 5.49
C VAL A 22 15.91 6.86 4.26
N ILE A 23 15.63 5.95 3.32
CA ILE A 23 14.77 6.21 2.16
C ILE A 23 13.36 6.62 2.62
N ALA A 24 12.79 5.96 3.62
CA ALA A 24 11.49 6.34 4.16
C ALA A 24 11.50 7.77 4.74
N LYS A 25 12.54 8.11 5.51
CA LYS A 25 12.72 9.46 6.08
C LYS A 25 12.92 10.52 5.00
N ILE A 26 13.70 10.22 3.97
CA ILE A 26 13.89 11.12 2.82
C ILE A 26 12.56 11.30 2.09
N SER A 27 11.80 10.23 1.86
CA SER A 27 10.50 10.29 1.20
C SER A 27 9.54 11.21 1.96
N HIS A 28 9.49 11.07 3.29
CA HIS A 28 8.72 11.95 4.14
C HIS A 28 9.19 13.41 4.08
N GLY A 29 10.52 13.64 4.10
CA GLY A 29 11.11 14.98 4.05
C GLY A 29 11.04 15.68 2.69
N LEU A 30 10.89 14.93 1.60
CA LEU A 30 10.83 15.48 0.24
C LEU A 30 9.52 16.24 -0.05
N GLY A 31 8.44 15.98 0.68
CA GLY A 31 7.15 16.63 0.48
C GLY A 31 6.72 16.60 -0.99
N ASP A 32 6.44 17.77 -1.58
CA ASP A 32 5.98 17.89 -2.97
C ASP A 32 7.01 17.49 -4.03
N ALA A 33 8.28 17.31 -3.66
CA ALA A 33 9.32 16.84 -4.56
C ALA A 33 9.39 15.31 -4.67
N ALA A 34 8.74 14.55 -3.76
CA ALA A 34 8.81 13.09 -3.73
C ALA A 34 8.44 12.41 -5.07
N PRO A 35 7.40 12.85 -5.82
CA PRO A 35 7.06 12.25 -7.10
C PRO A 35 8.19 12.28 -8.14
N ALA A 36 9.07 13.30 -8.10
CA ALA A 36 10.19 13.43 -9.05
C ALA A 36 11.26 12.34 -8.85
N TYR A 37 11.31 11.73 -7.67
CA TYR A 37 12.25 10.68 -7.32
C TYR A 37 11.61 9.29 -7.29
N PHE A 38 10.31 9.17 -7.60
CA PHE A 38 9.56 7.93 -7.47
C PHE A 38 10.25 6.75 -8.14
N ASP A 39 10.54 6.83 -9.45
CA ASP A 39 11.13 5.72 -10.20
C ASP A 39 12.53 5.33 -9.65
N ARG A 40 13.29 6.30 -9.13
CA ARG A 40 14.63 6.09 -8.57
C ARG A 40 14.61 5.40 -7.20
N LEU A 41 13.52 5.53 -6.46
CA LEU A 41 13.36 4.95 -5.12
C LEU A 41 12.54 3.66 -5.17
N MET A 42 11.47 3.64 -5.97
CA MET A 42 10.52 2.52 -6.09
C MET A 42 11.18 1.27 -6.68
N ASN A 43 11.87 1.38 -7.82
CA ASN A 43 12.42 0.23 -8.53
C ASN A 43 13.48 -0.54 -7.70
N PRO A 44 14.45 0.13 -7.05
CA PRO A 44 15.39 -0.59 -6.18
C PRO A 44 14.71 -1.25 -4.97
N MET A 45 13.69 -0.63 -4.38
CA MET A 45 12.95 -1.21 -3.26
C MET A 45 12.17 -2.47 -3.69
N LEU A 46 11.46 -2.43 -4.83
CA LEU A 46 10.76 -3.61 -5.34
C LEU A 46 11.72 -4.74 -5.72
N SER A 47 12.86 -4.41 -6.34
CA SER A 47 13.91 -5.39 -6.63
C SER A 47 14.48 -6.00 -5.34
N LEU A 48 14.71 -5.19 -4.31
CA LEU A 48 15.20 -5.68 -3.02
C LEU A 48 14.19 -6.62 -2.36
N LEU A 49 12.90 -6.24 -2.35
CA LEU A 49 11.81 -7.05 -1.80
C LEU A 49 11.72 -8.43 -2.47
N GLN A 50 11.94 -8.50 -3.79
CA GLN A 50 11.91 -9.75 -4.55
C GLN A 50 13.07 -10.70 -4.20
N HIS A 51 14.23 -10.18 -3.82
CA HIS A 51 15.45 -10.97 -3.66
C HIS A 51 15.82 -11.26 -2.20
N THR A 52 15.30 -10.49 -1.24
CA THR A 52 15.60 -10.74 0.16
C THR A 52 14.85 -11.96 0.71
N LYS A 53 15.53 -12.75 1.53
CA LYS A 53 14.96 -13.86 2.30
C LYS A 53 14.73 -13.50 3.76
N ASP A 54 15.25 -12.36 4.21
CA ASP A 54 15.15 -11.91 5.58
C ASP A 54 13.81 -11.20 5.83
N ALA A 55 13.11 -11.61 6.89
CA ALA A 55 11.78 -11.08 7.21
C ALA A 55 11.83 -9.62 7.63
N THR A 56 12.83 -9.23 8.42
CA THR A 56 13.02 -7.86 8.88
C THR A 56 13.30 -6.94 7.69
N GLU A 57 14.13 -7.36 6.74
CA GLU A 57 14.39 -6.62 5.50
C GLU A 57 13.13 -6.48 4.65
N ARG A 58 12.33 -7.56 4.46
CA ARG A 58 11.05 -7.49 3.73
C ARG A 58 10.08 -6.50 4.38
N ALA A 59 9.89 -6.60 5.70
CA ALA A 59 8.99 -5.72 6.46
C ALA A 59 9.44 -4.25 6.38
N SER A 60 10.76 -4.02 6.48
CA SER A 60 11.35 -2.70 6.35
C SER A 60 11.10 -2.10 4.97
N VAL A 61 11.36 -2.86 3.90
CA VAL A 61 11.13 -2.41 2.52
C VAL A 61 9.66 -2.09 2.25
N LEU A 62 8.73 -2.96 2.67
CA LEU A 62 7.29 -2.71 2.54
C LEU A 62 6.84 -1.44 3.28
N SER A 63 7.39 -1.22 4.47
CA SER A 63 7.11 -0.01 5.25
C SER A 63 7.66 1.25 4.55
N SER A 64 8.87 1.18 3.99
CA SER A 64 9.45 2.28 3.21
C SER A 64 8.68 2.58 1.94
N LEU A 65 8.16 1.54 1.26
CA LEU A 65 7.27 1.69 0.12
C LEU A 65 5.98 2.43 0.51
N SER A 66 5.38 2.09 1.65
CA SER A 66 4.21 2.80 2.18
C SER A 66 4.49 4.29 2.37
N GLU A 67 5.62 4.65 2.96
CA GLU A 67 5.97 6.05 3.19
C GLU A 67 6.26 6.81 1.89
N LEU A 68 6.89 6.17 0.90
CA LEU A 68 7.06 6.76 -0.43
C LEU A 68 5.71 7.01 -1.13
N VAL A 69 4.80 6.03 -1.09
CA VAL A 69 3.46 6.15 -1.69
C VAL A 69 2.71 7.33 -1.07
N LYS A 70 2.68 7.44 0.27
CA LYS A 70 2.07 8.57 0.99
C LYS A 70 2.69 9.91 0.60
N ALA A 71 4.03 9.97 0.53
CA ALA A 71 4.74 11.19 0.16
C ALA A 71 4.41 11.66 -1.26
N CYS A 72 4.13 10.72 -2.18
CA CYS A 72 3.77 11.05 -3.55
C CYS A 72 2.33 11.55 -3.72
N ARG A 73 1.44 11.30 -2.74
CA ARG A 73 0.03 11.72 -2.75
C ARG A 73 -0.67 11.35 -4.06
N GLY A 74 -0.55 10.08 -4.46
CA GLY A 74 -1.16 9.52 -5.66
C GLY A 74 -0.40 9.77 -6.97
N ARG A 75 0.50 10.76 -7.02
CA ARG A 75 1.30 11.05 -8.22
C ARG A 75 2.29 9.91 -8.49
N ASN A 76 2.37 9.45 -9.74
CA ASN A 76 3.25 8.36 -10.20
C ASN A 76 3.01 6.97 -9.58
N VAL A 77 2.13 6.81 -8.59
CA VAL A 77 1.85 5.53 -7.92
C VAL A 77 1.32 4.49 -8.93
N TYR A 78 0.53 4.92 -9.91
CA TYR A 78 -0.02 4.07 -10.98
C TYR A 78 1.06 3.32 -11.77
N LYS A 79 2.29 3.85 -11.87
CA LYS A 79 3.37 3.26 -12.66
C LYS A 79 3.84 1.89 -12.15
N CYS A 80 3.72 1.65 -10.84
CA CYS A 80 4.16 0.41 -10.19
C CYS A 80 3.03 -0.22 -9.36
N LEU A 81 1.79 0.19 -9.59
CA LEU A 81 0.64 -0.24 -8.81
C LEU A 81 0.44 -1.75 -8.87
N SER A 82 0.56 -2.33 -10.07
CA SER A 82 0.40 -3.79 -10.28
C SER A 82 1.45 -4.58 -9.50
N GLU A 83 2.70 -4.14 -9.52
CA GLU A 83 3.81 -4.75 -8.80
C GLU A 83 3.62 -4.65 -7.29
N MET A 84 3.18 -3.49 -6.78
CA MET A 84 2.89 -3.31 -5.36
C MET A 84 1.73 -4.19 -4.90
N LEU A 85 0.62 -4.25 -5.66
CA LEU A 85 -0.52 -5.11 -5.33
C LEU A 85 -0.14 -6.59 -5.38
N LEU A 86 0.69 -6.99 -6.34
CA LEU A 86 1.24 -8.34 -6.39
C LEU A 86 2.10 -8.65 -5.17
N ALA A 87 3.00 -7.75 -4.77
CA ALA A 87 3.83 -7.90 -3.59
C ALA A 87 2.97 -8.08 -2.33
N ILE A 88 1.93 -7.27 -2.14
CA ILE A 88 0.99 -7.39 -1.01
C ILE A 88 0.31 -8.76 -1.02
N LYS A 89 -0.22 -9.18 -2.17
CA LYS A 89 -0.91 -10.46 -2.31
C LYS A 89 0.01 -11.65 -2.00
N LEU A 90 1.27 -11.59 -2.43
CA LEU A 90 2.27 -12.62 -2.13
C LEU A 90 2.63 -12.63 -0.65
N SER A 91 2.88 -11.47 -0.04
CA SER A 91 3.16 -11.37 1.40
C SER A 91 2.01 -11.93 2.24
N GLN A 92 0.75 -11.65 1.87
CA GLN A 92 -0.40 -12.18 2.61
C GLN A 92 -0.57 -13.70 2.48
N ARG A 93 -0.18 -14.28 1.34
CA ARG A 93 -0.41 -15.71 1.05
C ARG A 93 0.72 -16.61 1.51
N HIS A 94 1.95 -16.11 1.49
CA HIS A 94 3.14 -16.94 1.59
C HIS A 94 4.08 -16.56 2.72
N ASP A 95 3.94 -15.37 3.31
CA ASP A 95 4.82 -14.95 4.40
C ASP A 95 4.29 -15.47 5.74
N GLU A 96 5.14 -16.15 6.50
CA GLU A 96 4.79 -16.64 7.84
C GLU A 96 4.96 -15.55 8.91
N ASP A 97 5.80 -14.54 8.62
CA ASP A 97 6.12 -13.47 9.55
C ASP A 97 5.00 -12.42 9.60
N LEU A 98 4.35 -12.32 10.76
CA LEU A 98 3.26 -11.36 10.99
C LEU A 98 3.67 -9.91 10.69
N GLU A 99 4.91 -9.53 10.99
CA GLU A 99 5.41 -8.18 10.74
C GLU A 99 5.44 -7.83 9.24
N VAL A 100 5.84 -8.79 8.39
CA VAL A 100 5.84 -8.62 6.94
C VAL A 100 4.41 -8.52 6.41
N ARG A 101 3.52 -9.39 6.89
CA ARG A 101 2.10 -9.35 6.55
C ARG A 101 1.49 -7.99 6.93
N GLN A 102 1.71 -7.50 8.14
CA GLN A 102 1.23 -6.19 8.56
C GLN A 102 1.83 -5.04 7.74
N ALA A 103 3.14 -5.07 7.47
CA ALA A 103 3.80 -4.05 6.65
C ALA A 103 3.21 -3.98 5.23
N SER A 104 2.84 -5.13 4.65
CA SER A 104 2.16 -5.17 3.36
C SER A 104 0.75 -4.55 3.40
N LEU A 105 0.00 -4.72 4.49
CA LEU A 105 -1.30 -4.04 4.65
C LEU A 105 -1.16 -2.55 4.88
N ARG A 106 -0.08 -2.09 5.53
CA ARG A 106 0.23 -0.65 5.60
C ARG A 106 0.50 -0.07 4.20
N LEU A 107 1.16 -0.82 3.33
CA LEU A 107 1.33 -0.44 1.92
C LEU A 107 -0.02 -0.39 1.18
N LEU A 108 -0.89 -1.39 1.35
CA LEU A 108 -2.22 -1.37 0.76
C LEU A 108 -3.05 -0.17 1.23
N HIS A 109 -3.03 0.08 2.53
CA HIS A 109 -3.67 1.25 3.12
C HIS A 109 -3.12 2.54 2.51
N ALA A 110 -1.79 2.69 2.44
CA ALA A 110 -1.14 3.85 1.82
C ALA A 110 -1.57 4.07 0.36
N ILE A 111 -1.69 2.99 -0.42
CA ILE A 111 -2.19 3.05 -1.81
C ILE A 111 -3.61 3.59 -1.81
N VAL A 112 -4.55 2.96 -1.08
CA VAL A 112 -5.96 3.38 -1.04
C VAL A 112 -6.10 4.84 -0.57
N THR A 113 -5.38 5.24 0.48
CA THR A 113 -5.43 6.63 0.98
C THR A 113 -4.87 7.64 -0.01
N SER A 114 -3.92 7.24 -0.85
CA SER A 114 -3.23 8.15 -1.78
C SER A 114 -4.04 8.47 -3.03
N TYR A 115 -5.05 7.66 -3.35
CA TYR A 115 -5.98 7.92 -4.45
C TYR A 115 -7.18 8.72 -3.94
N SER A 116 -7.57 9.77 -4.67
CA SER A 116 -8.82 10.48 -4.39
C SER A 116 -10.03 9.69 -4.90
N ALA A 117 -11.23 10.03 -4.43
CA ALA A 117 -12.47 9.35 -4.81
C ALA A 117 -12.66 9.22 -6.33
N ASN A 118 -12.21 10.23 -7.08
CA ASN A 118 -12.34 10.33 -8.54
C ASN A 118 -11.32 9.47 -9.32
N VAL A 119 -10.37 8.82 -8.63
CA VAL A 119 -9.29 7.99 -9.23
C VAL A 119 -9.34 6.55 -8.69
N LEU A 120 -10.33 6.23 -7.85
CA LEU A 120 -10.60 4.86 -7.40
C LEU A 120 -10.95 3.91 -8.56
N GLU A 121 -11.41 4.43 -9.70
CA GLU A 121 -11.68 3.65 -10.91
C GLU A 121 -10.41 3.03 -11.52
N GLU A 122 -9.24 3.62 -11.28
CA GLU A 122 -7.96 3.09 -11.79
C GLU A 122 -7.42 1.93 -10.92
N LEU A 123 -7.97 1.75 -9.72
CA LEU A 123 -7.61 0.65 -8.84
C LEU A 123 -8.41 -0.60 -9.22
N PRO A 124 -7.79 -1.80 -9.19
CA PRO A 124 -8.52 -3.05 -9.37
C PRO A 124 -9.33 -3.38 -8.10
N LEU A 125 -10.35 -2.57 -7.80
CA LEU A 125 -11.12 -2.62 -6.56
C LEU A 125 -11.76 -3.99 -6.31
N GLY A 126 -12.18 -4.69 -7.37
CA GLY A 126 -12.68 -6.05 -7.24
C GLY A 126 -11.67 -7.02 -6.62
N ASP A 127 -10.42 -6.96 -7.07
CA ASP A 127 -9.34 -7.80 -6.54
C ASP A 127 -8.95 -7.40 -5.12
N ILE A 128 -8.90 -6.09 -4.84
CA ILE A 128 -8.60 -5.56 -3.51
C ILE A 128 -9.69 -5.97 -2.51
N LEU A 129 -10.97 -5.76 -2.84
CA LEU A 129 -12.09 -6.14 -1.99
C LEU A 129 -12.17 -7.66 -1.78
N HIS A 130 -11.84 -8.45 -2.81
CA HIS A 130 -11.75 -9.90 -2.66
C HIS A 130 -10.63 -10.32 -1.69
N LEU A 131 -9.44 -9.72 -1.81
CA LEU A 131 -8.34 -9.94 -0.86
C LEU A 131 -8.77 -9.56 0.56
N LEU A 132 -9.32 -8.36 0.75
CA LEU A 132 -9.77 -7.89 2.06
C LEU A 132 -10.86 -8.79 2.66
N LYS A 133 -11.72 -9.40 1.82
CA LYS A 133 -12.71 -10.40 2.25
C LYS A 133 -12.07 -11.67 2.75
N GLN A 134 -11.03 -12.17 2.07
CA GLN A 134 -10.28 -13.33 2.54
C GLN A 134 -9.60 -13.03 3.88
N LEU A 135 -9.04 -11.84 4.04
CA LEU A 135 -8.32 -11.43 5.24
C LEU A 135 -9.22 -11.16 6.45
N SER A 136 -10.53 -10.95 6.27
CA SER A 136 -11.45 -10.83 7.43
C SER A 136 -11.70 -12.14 8.17
N GLU A 137 -11.22 -13.25 7.63
CA GLU A 137 -11.29 -14.58 8.25
C GLU A 137 -9.89 -15.07 8.69
N ASP A 138 -8.90 -14.17 8.74
CA ASP A 138 -7.54 -14.52 9.17
C ASP A 138 -7.49 -14.95 10.65
N LYS A 139 -6.51 -15.79 10.98
CA LYS A 139 -6.28 -16.22 12.36
C LYS A 139 -5.71 -15.08 13.23
N GLU A 140 -5.02 -14.13 12.62
CA GLU A 140 -4.37 -13.01 13.31
C GLU A 140 -5.33 -11.82 13.38
N GLU A 141 -5.80 -11.47 14.59
CA GLU A 141 -6.77 -10.37 14.81
C GLU A 141 -6.29 -9.04 14.20
N THR A 142 -5.00 -8.73 14.35
CA THR A 142 -4.41 -7.51 13.78
C THR A 142 -4.49 -7.41 12.26
N ILE A 143 -4.51 -8.55 11.56
CA ILE A 143 -4.68 -8.62 10.10
C ILE A 143 -6.16 -8.37 9.74
N CYS A 144 -7.08 -8.98 10.48
CA CYS A 144 -8.51 -8.77 10.34
C CYS A 144 -8.90 -7.30 10.54
N ASP A 145 -8.38 -6.67 11.60
CA ASP A 145 -8.63 -5.26 11.93
C ASP A 145 -8.12 -4.34 10.82
N SER A 146 -6.87 -4.55 10.37
CA SER A 146 -6.28 -3.78 9.27
C SER A 146 -7.09 -3.93 7.98
N ALA A 147 -7.58 -5.14 7.68
CA ALA A 147 -8.40 -5.38 6.50
C ALA A 147 -9.78 -4.70 6.61
N ALA A 148 -10.39 -4.69 7.79
CA ALA A 148 -11.65 -4.00 8.05
C ALA A 148 -11.51 -2.48 7.91
N GLU A 149 -10.42 -1.91 8.44
CA GLU A 149 -10.10 -0.48 8.33
C GLU A 149 -9.95 -0.05 6.87
N ILE A 150 -9.16 -0.78 6.07
CA ILE A 150 -9.00 -0.48 4.64
C ILE A 150 -10.33 -0.60 3.90
N ARG A 151 -11.15 -1.61 4.21
CA ARG A 151 -12.47 -1.78 3.58
C ARG A 151 -13.39 -0.59 3.90
N LYS A 152 -13.38 -0.13 5.15
CA LYS A 152 -14.14 1.05 5.58
C LYS A 152 -13.68 2.30 4.83
N LEU A 153 -12.36 2.51 4.71
CA LEU A 153 -11.80 3.63 3.97
C LEU A 153 -12.26 3.64 2.50
N ILE A 154 -12.24 2.48 1.82
CA ILE A 154 -12.74 2.37 0.43
C ILE A 154 -14.22 2.77 0.36
N ALA A 155 -15.05 2.30 1.30
CA ALA A 155 -16.47 2.63 1.32
C ALA A 155 -16.72 4.14 1.51
N GLU A 156 -16.00 4.77 2.44
CA GLU A 156 -16.09 6.22 2.71
C GLU A 156 -15.64 7.05 1.50
N GLN A 157 -14.57 6.64 0.81
CA GLN A 157 -14.10 7.33 -0.40
C GLN A 157 -15.09 7.19 -1.56
N LEU A 158 -15.71 6.01 -1.74
CA LEU A 158 -16.73 5.81 -2.76
C LEU A 158 -17.97 6.68 -2.49
N GLU A 159 -18.47 6.69 -1.25
CA GLU A 159 -19.63 7.52 -0.87
C GLU A 159 -19.34 9.02 -1.07
N SER A 160 -18.15 9.48 -0.70
CA SER A 160 -17.72 10.86 -0.91
C SER A 160 -17.66 11.22 -2.40
N GLY A 161 -17.15 10.31 -3.25
CA GLY A 161 -17.13 10.51 -4.70
C GLY A 161 -18.54 10.62 -5.31
N PHE A 162 -19.48 9.80 -4.84
CA PHE A 162 -20.88 9.90 -5.27
C PHE A 162 -21.51 11.25 -4.88
N LEU A 163 -21.22 11.75 -3.69
CA LEU A 163 -21.70 13.07 -3.23
C LEU A 163 -21.11 14.21 -4.07
N GLU A 164 -19.80 14.18 -4.38
CA GLU A 164 -19.16 15.18 -5.24
C GLU A 164 -19.77 15.23 -6.65
N LEU A 165 -20.07 14.07 -7.25
CA LEU A 165 -20.67 13.99 -8.58
C LEU A 165 -22.14 14.47 -8.59
N LYS A 166 -22.86 14.24 -7.49
CA LYS A 166 -24.21 14.77 -7.29
C LYS A 166 -24.19 16.30 -7.16
N ASP A 167 -23.29 16.85 -6.35
CA ASP A 167 -23.14 18.30 -6.17
C ASP A 167 -22.68 18.99 -7.45
N ALA A 168 -21.94 18.29 -8.32
CA ALA A 168 -21.53 18.75 -9.65
C ALA A 168 -22.65 18.66 -10.72
N ASN A 169 -23.87 18.19 -10.37
CA ASN A 169 -24.98 17.94 -11.30
C ASN A 169 -24.62 16.99 -12.47
N LEU A 170 -23.64 16.10 -12.29
CA LEU A 170 -23.20 15.15 -13.33
C LEU A 170 -23.96 13.82 -13.26
N ILE A 171 -24.73 13.60 -12.19
CA ILE A 171 -25.62 12.46 -12.04
C ILE A 171 -26.99 12.99 -11.60
N ASP A 172 -27.95 12.99 -12.53
CA ASP A 172 -29.36 13.16 -12.19
C ASP A 172 -29.94 11.78 -11.87
N LEU A 173 -30.07 11.45 -10.59
CA LEU A 173 -30.95 10.37 -10.18
C LEU A 173 -32.37 10.90 -10.34
N GLY A 174 -32.84 10.85 -11.59
CA GLY A 174 -34.16 11.27 -11.99
C GLY A 174 -35.21 10.77 -11.01
N GLN A 175 -36.08 11.68 -10.61
CA GLN A 175 -37.39 11.34 -10.10
C GLN A 175 -38.08 10.42 -11.12
N ASP A 176 -38.07 9.11 -10.90
CA ASP A 176 -39.06 8.20 -11.47
C ASP A 176 -39.03 6.84 -10.78
N CYS A 177 -39.75 6.76 -9.66
CA CYS A 177 -40.67 5.65 -9.44
C CYS A 177 -42.00 6.26 -9.03
N GLY A 178 -42.84 6.46 -10.05
CA GLY A 178 -44.22 6.87 -9.90
C GLY A 178 -44.96 5.92 -8.97
N LEU A 179 -45.61 6.50 -7.95
CA LEU A 179 -46.81 5.94 -7.37
C LEU A 179 -48.00 6.56 -8.11
N MET A 180 -48.31 6.00 -9.29
CA MET A 180 -49.69 5.85 -9.69
C MET A 180 -50.26 4.67 -8.90
N ASN A 181 -50.95 4.99 -7.81
CA ASN A 181 -52.30 4.51 -7.48
C ASN A 181 -52.76 5.16 -6.19
#